data_AF-A0A944N8C5-F1
#
_entry.id   AF-A0A944N8C5-F1
#
_cell.length_a   1.000
_cell.length_b   1.000
_cell.length_c   1.000
_cell.angle_alpha   90.00
_cell.angle_beta   90.00
_cell.angle_gamma   90.00
#
_symmetry.space_group_name_H-M   'P 1'
#
loop_
_entity.id
_entity.type
_entity.pdbx_description
1 polymer ?
#
loop_
_entity_poly.entity_id
_entity_poly.type
_entity_poly.pdbx_seq_one_letter_code
_entity_poly.pdbx_strand_id
1 'polypeptide(L)'
;MDEKSNQAIANAFEYAKYKRVIFNQRDLLKSRVDAKLTLGYSGGLFKVEPALIQYVIMLINLGHQETAILDKNELPIMIDNLEKFKEELLNRYLKVVNQYYLEYENLKKVRGSKEIFGD
;
A
#
# COMPACT_ATOMS: atom_id res chain seq x y z
N MET A 1 36.22 -8.89 30.26
CA MET A 1 35.25 -8.06 29.54
C MET A 1 34.73 -7.05 30.54
N ASP A 2 34.96 -5.77 30.26
CA ASP A 2 34.55 -4.65 31.09
C ASP A 2 33.02 -4.45 31.03
N GLU A 3 32.43 -4.03 32.15
CA GLU A 3 30.98 -3.86 32.32
C GLU A 3 30.36 -2.89 31.30
N LYS A 4 31.14 -1.89 30.87
CA LYS A 4 30.78 -0.97 29.78
C LYS A 4 30.64 -1.67 28.43
N SER A 5 31.51 -2.63 28.11
CA SER A 5 31.42 -3.43 26.88
C SER A 5 30.17 -4.32 26.88
N ASN A 6 29.83 -4.93 28.02
CA ASN A 6 28.58 -5.69 28.18
C ASN A 6 27.33 -4.82 27.97
N GLN A 7 27.31 -3.61 28.53
CA GLN A 7 26.20 -2.67 28.35
C GLN A 7 26.06 -2.20 26.89
N ALA A 8 27.18 -1.91 26.22
CA ALA A 8 27.17 -1.53 24.80
C ALA A 8 26.62 -2.65 23.89
N ILE A 9 27.00 -3.90 24.16
CA ILE A 9 26.48 -5.07 23.43
C ILE A 9 24.98 -5.26 23.67
N ALA A 10 24.53 -5.13 24.93
CA ALA A 10 23.10 -5.23 25.27
C ALA A 10 22.27 -4.13 24.57
N ASN A 11 22.74 -2.88 24.58
CA ASN A 11 22.09 -1.77 23.90
C ASN A 11 22.05 -1.99 22.37
N ALA A 12 23.15 -2.44 21.76
CA ALA A 12 23.20 -2.75 20.34
C ALA A 12 22.23 -3.89 19.95
N PHE A 13 22.10 -4.90 20.81
CA PHE A 13 21.18 -6.02 20.59
C PHE A 13 19.71 -5.59 20.66
N GLU A 14 19.33 -4.80 21.66
CA GLU A 14 17.97 -4.25 21.76
C GLU A 14 17.62 -3.32 20.60
N TYR A 15 18.58 -2.50 20.16
CA TYR A 15 18.43 -1.67 18.97
C TYR A 15 18.23 -2.51 17.69
N ALA A 16 18.97 -3.61 17.53
CA ALA A 16 18.81 -4.52 16.40
C ALA A 16 17.43 -5.20 16.37
N LYS A 17 16.92 -5.66 17.53
CA LYS A 17 15.55 -6.19 17.66
C LYS A 17 14.52 -5.14 17.27
N TYR A 18 14.66 -3.92 17.77
CA TYR A 18 13.74 -2.83 17.48
C TYR A 18 13.69 -2.53 15.97
N LYS A 19 14.84 -2.41 15.30
CA LYS A 19 14.90 -2.21 13.84
C LYS A 19 14.17 -3.30 13.07
N ARG A 20 14.33 -4.57 13.48
CA ARG A 20 13.63 -5.70 12.86
C ARG A 20 12.11 -5.57 13.02
N VAL A 21 11.62 -5.20 14.19
CA VAL A 21 10.18 -4.99 14.43
C VAL A 21 9.62 -3.90 13.51
N ILE A 22 10.30 -2.76 13.41
CA ILE A 22 9.87 -1.65 12.53
C ILE A 22 9.89 -2.05 11.06
N PHE A 23 10.94 -2.77 10.62
CA PHE A 23 11.02 -3.29 9.26
C PHE A 23 9.82 -4.21 8.95
N ASN A 24 9.55 -5.18 9.82
CA ASN A 24 8.42 -6.10 9.66
C ASN A 24 7.07 -5.38 9.64
N GLN A 25 6.89 -4.35 10.48
CA GLN A 25 5.67 -3.53 10.49
C GLN A 25 5.45 -2.79 9.16
N ARG A 26 6.53 -2.24 8.57
CA ARG A 26 6.44 -1.54 7.27
C ARG A 26 6.13 -2.50 6.14
N ASP A 27 6.74 -3.68 6.13
CA ASP A 27 6.47 -4.68 5.09
C ASP A 27 5.05 -5.22 5.19
N LEU A 28 4.59 -5.51 6.41
CA LEU A 28 3.22 -5.92 6.65
C LEU A 28 2.21 -4.84 6.22
N LEU A 29 2.51 -3.57 6.49
CA LEU A 29 1.68 -2.45 6.05
C LEU A 29 1.60 -2.41 4.52
N LYS A 30 2.74 -2.53 3.81
CA LYS A 30 2.77 -2.56 2.34
C LYS A 30 1.94 -3.71 1.78
N SER A 31 2.10 -4.94 2.29
CA SER A 31 1.34 -6.09 1.83
C SER A 31 -0.17 -5.93 2.03
N ARG A 32 -0.59 -5.34 3.17
CA ARG A 32 -2.01 -5.02 3.41
C ARG A 32 -2.55 -4.00 2.43
N VAL A 33 -1.76 -2.97 2.11
CA VAL A 33 -2.14 -1.94 1.14
C VAL A 33 -2.27 -2.53 -0.26
N ASP A 34 -1.32 -3.35 -0.68
CA ASP A 34 -1.36 -4.02 -1.98
C ASP A 34 -2.61 -4.92 -2.12
N ALA A 35 -2.90 -5.72 -1.08
CA ALA A 35 -4.13 -6.52 -1.02
C ALA A 35 -5.39 -5.65 -1.09
N LYS A 36 -5.43 -4.51 -0.38
CA LYS A 36 -6.56 -3.56 -0.42
C LYS A 36 -6.70 -2.85 -1.77
N LEU A 37 -5.61 -2.67 -2.50
CA LEU A 37 -5.60 -2.14 -3.87
C LEU A 37 -5.90 -3.21 -4.92
N THR A 38 -6.20 -4.46 -4.53
CA THR A 38 -6.78 -5.44 -5.44
C THR A 38 -8.30 -5.36 -5.37
N LEU A 39 -8.95 -5.04 -6.50
CA LEU A 39 -10.40 -4.93 -6.64
C LEU A 39 -10.95 -6.12 -7.43
N GLY A 40 -11.94 -6.82 -6.88
CA GLY A 40 -12.79 -7.72 -7.66
C GLY A 40 -13.88 -6.93 -8.36
N TYR A 41 -14.00 -7.05 -9.68
CA TYR A 41 -15.03 -6.38 -10.48
C TYR A 41 -15.38 -7.21 -11.71
N SER A 42 -16.68 -7.40 -12.01
CA SER A 42 -17.18 -8.20 -13.14
C SER A 42 -16.53 -9.59 -13.27
N GLY A 43 -16.19 -10.23 -12.15
CA GLY A 43 -15.52 -11.54 -12.14
C GLY A 43 -14.00 -11.52 -12.37
N GLY A 44 -13.41 -10.36 -12.65
CA GLY A 44 -11.96 -10.15 -12.77
C GLY A 44 -11.32 -9.60 -11.51
N LEU A 45 -9.98 -9.66 -11.44
CA LEU A 45 -9.19 -9.05 -10.40
C LEU A 45 -8.32 -7.92 -10.96
N PHE A 46 -8.55 -6.69 -10.52
CA PHE A 46 -7.83 -5.51 -11.00
C PHE A 46 -6.91 -4.95 -9.92
N LYS A 47 -5.69 -4.61 -10.30
CA LYS A 47 -4.81 -3.80 -9.45
C LYS A 47 -5.20 -2.33 -9.62
N VAL A 48 -5.73 -1.74 -8.56
CA VAL A 48 -6.13 -0.34 -8.52
C VAL A 48 -4.89 0.53 -8.38
N GLU A 49 -4.49 1.13 -9.48
CA GLU A 49 -3.35 2.03 -9.56
C GLU A 49 -3.63 3.21 -10.51
N PRO A 50 -2.85 4.30 -10.43
CA PRO A 50 -3.11 5.51 -11.23
C PRO A 50 -3.15 5.24 -12.74
N ALA A 51 -2.35 4.28 -13.23
CA ALA A 51 -2.32 3.91 -14.64
C ALA A 51 -3.66 3.33 -15.10
N LEU A 52 -4.23 2.37 -14.36
CA LEU A 52 -5.55 1.79 -14.68
C LEU A 52 -6.66 2.85 -14.59
N ILE A 53 -6.63 3.67 -13.54
CA ILE A 53 -7.60 4.76 -13.36
C ILE A 53 -7.55 5.72 -14.56
N GLN A 54 -6.36 6.16 -14.94
CA GLN A 54 -6.16 7.08 -16.06
C GLN A 54 -6.56 6.45 -17.39
N TYR A 55 -6.29 5.16 -17.58
CA TYR A 55 -6.70 4.42 -18.77
C TYR A 55 -8.23 4.39 -18.91
N VAL A 56 -8.96 4.07 -17.83
CA VAL A 56 -10.44 4.08 -17.83
C VAL A 56 -10.99 5.48 -18.09
N ILE A 57 -10.42 6.52 -17.46
CA ILE A 57 -10.81 7.92 -17.72
C ILE A 57 -10.58 8.30 -19.18
N MET A 58 -9.44 7.90 -19.75
CA MET A 58 -9.14 8.15 -21.16
C MET A 58 -10.17 7.48 -22.08
N LEU A 59 -10.54 6.22 -21.83
CA LEU A 59 -11.56 5.52 -22.61
C LEU A 59 -12.91 6.24 -22.57
N ILE A 60 -13.33 6.70 -21.38
CA ILE A 60 -14.56 7.48 -21.20
C ILE A 60 -14.48 8.79 -22.00
N ASN A 61 -13.36 9.51 -21.92
CA ASN A 61 -13.16 10.76 -22.65
C ASN A 61 -13.16 10.57 -24.18
N LEU A 62 -12.77 9.39 -24.65
CA LEU A 62 -12.86 9.00 -26.06
C LEU A 62 -14.28 8.56 -26.48
N GLY A 63 -15.24 8.55 -25.55
CA GLY A 63 -16.64 8.22 -25.81
C GLY A 63 -17.01 6.75 -25.61
N HIS A 64 -16.10 5.92 -25.09
CA HIS A 64 -16.42 4.54 -24.75
C HIS A 64 -17.27 4.47 -23.48
N GLN A 65 -18.35 3.69 -23.51
CA GLN A 65 -19.21 3.44 -22.35
C GLN A 65 -18.91 2.08 -21.71
N GLU A 66 -18.46 1.14 -22.52
CA GLU A 66 -18.11 -0.23 -22.16
C GLU A 66 -16.93 -0.71 -23.02
N THR A 67 -16.13 -1.64 -22.48
CA THR A 67 -15.08 -2.35 -23.25
C THR A 67 -14.53 -3.53 -22.45
N ALA A 68 -13.83 -4.44 -23.13
CA ALA A 68 -13.03 -5.44 -22.46
C ALA A 68 -11.70 -4.84 -21.96
N ILE A 69 -11.32 -5.15 -20.72
CA ILE A 69 -10.05 -4.76 -20.09
C ILE A 69 -9.40 -6.02 -19.53
N LEU A 70 -8.07 -6.13 -19.66
CA LEU A 70 -7.32 -7.23 -19.06
C LEU A 70 -7.26 -7.06 -17.53
N ASP A 71 -7.56 -8.13 -16.81
CA ASP A 71 -7.36 -8.20 -15.37
C ASP A 71 -5.86 -8.44 -15.04
N LYS A 72 -5.52 -8.53 -13.75
CA LYS A 72 -4.14 -8.73 -13.30
C LYS A 72 -3.52 -10.08 -13.73
N ASN A 73 -4.34 -11.03 -14.16
CA ASN A 73 -3.93 -12.33 -14.66
C ASN A 73 -4.00 -12.38 -16.20
N GLU A 74 -4.10 -11.21 -16.85
CA GLU A 74 -4.18 -11.07 -18.30
C GLU A 74 -5.43 -11.72 -18.91
N LEU A 75 -6.49 -11.91 -18.11
CA LEU A 75 -7.77 -12.41 -18.61
C LEU A 75 -8.63 -11.23 -19.10
N PRO A 76 -9.25 -11.33 -20.28
CA PRO A 76 -10.15 -10.29 -20.76
C PRO A 76 -11.46 -10.30 -19.98
N ILE A 77 -11.81 -9.15 -19.40
CA ILE A 77 -13.04 -8.98 -18.62
C ILE A 77 -13.85 -7.85 -19.23
N MET A 78 -15.12 -8.13 -19.54
CA MET A 78 -16.04 -7.12 -20.03
C MET A 78 -16.44 -6.16 -18.91
N ILE A 79 -16.28 -4.86 -19.16
CA ILE A 79 -16.73 -3.79 -18.27
C ILE A 79 -17.91 -3.07 -18.94
N ASP A 80 -19.13 -3.44 -18.55
CA ASP A 80 -20.39 -2.93 -19.14
C ASP A 80 -20.69 -1.46 -18.78
N ASN A 81 -19.96 -0.89 -17.81
CA ASN A 81 -20.14 0.50 -17.40
C ASN A 81 -18.81 1.06 -16.87
N LEU A 82 -18.11 1.79 -17.74
CA LEU A 82 -16.81 2.40 -17.44
C LEU A 82 -16.93 3.50 -16.38
N GLU A 83 -18.03 4.25 -16.34
CA GLU A 83 -18.23 5.32 -15.34
C GLU A 83 -18.31 4.75 -13.92
N LYS A 84 -19.10 3.68 -13.74
CA LYS A 84 -19.19 2.96 -12.45
C LYS A 84 -17.85 2.32 -12.08
N PHE A 85 -17.16 1.73 -13.05
CA PHE A 85 -15.86 1.13 -12.81
C PHE A 85 -14.81 2.19 -12.38
N LYS A 86 -14.77 3.34 -13.06
CA LYS A 86 -13.94 4.50 -12.69
C LYS A 86 -14.21 4.95 -11.25
N GLU A 87 -15.48 5.06 -10.87
CA GLU A 87 -15.88 5.46 -9.52
C GLU A 87 -15.34 4.48 -8.46
N GLU A 88 -15.53 3.17 -8.67
CA GLU A 88 -14.99 2.14 -7.77
C GLU A 88 -13.47 2.20 -7.65
N LEU A 89 -12.76 2.37 -8.77
CA LEU A 89 -11.30 2.49 -8.79
C LEU A 89 -10.83 3.74 -8.01
N LEU A 90 -11.40 4.91 -8.29
CA LEU A 90 -11.05 6.17 -7.63
C LEU A 90 -11.35 6.11 -6.12
N ASN A 91 -12.56 5.70 -5.76
CA ASN A 91 -12.98 5.60 -4.36
C ASN A 91 -12.08 4.64 -3.58
N ARG A 92 -11.76 3.48 -4.17
CA ARG A 92 -10.83 2.52 -3.58
C ARG A 92 -9.44 3.12 -3.39
N TYR A 93 -8.89 3.71 -4.44
CA TYR A 93 -7.53 4.26 -4.43
C TYR A 93 -7.39 5.37 -3.38
N LEU A 94 -8.26 6.37 -3.43
CA LEU A 94 -8.22 7.50 -2.50
C LEU A 94 -8.38 7.05 -1.05
N LYS A 95 -9.33 6.16 -0.77
CA LYS A 95 -9.54 5.62 0.59
C LYS A 95 -8.30 4.89 1.10
N VAL A 96 -7.77 3.96 0.30
CA VAL A 96 -6.67 3.08 0.73
C VAL A 96 -5.36 3.86 0.85
N VAL A 97 -5.05 4.76 -0.10
CA VAL A 97 -3.81 5.53 -0.09
C VAL A 97 -3.82 6.60 1.01
N ASN A 98 -4.93 7.28 1.25
CA ASN A 98 -5.04 8.21 2.38
C ASN A 98 -4.92 7.49 3.72
N GLN A 99 -5.55 6.32 3.88
CA GLN A 99 -5.36 5.49 5.08
C GLN A 99 -3.90 5.05 5.23
N TYR A 100 -3.26 4.62 4.13
CA TYR A 100 -1.86 4.22 4.14
C TYR A 100 -0.95 5.37 4.59
N TYR A 101 -1.18 6.59 4.10
CA TYR A 101 -0.45 7.77 4.52
C TYR A 101 -0.53 7.99 6.04
N LEU A 102 -1.73 7.93 6.62
CA LEU A 102 -1.91 8.09 8.07
C LEU A 102 -1.18 7.01 8.88
N GLU A 103 -1.29 5.75 8.46
CA GLU A 103 -0.60 4.62 9.13
C GLU A 103 0.93 4.75 9.00
N TYR A 104 1.41 5.21 7.84
CA TYR A 104 2.82 5.43 7.59
C TYR A 104 3.41 6.57 8.43
N GLU A 105 2.70 7.70 8.56
CA GLU A 105 3.11 8.81 9.42
C GLU A 105 3.15 8.40 10.90
N ASN A 106 2.22 7.55 11.35
CA ASN A 106 2.25 7.00 12.69
C ASN A 106 3.49 6.12 12.93
N LEU A 107 3.85 5.26 11.96
CA LEU A 107 5.08 4.46 12.04
C LEU A 107 6.34 5.32 12.10
N LYS A 108 6.37 6.47 11.40
CA LYS A 108 7.49 7.43 11.50
C LYS A 108 7.61 8.07 12.88
N LYS A 109 6.49 8.47 13.49
CA LYS A 109 6.49 9.10 14.83
C LYS A 109 7.01 8.16 15.91
N VAL A 110 6.63 6.89 15.86
CA VAL A 110 7.15 5.84 16.77
C VAL A 110 8.68 5.69 16.63
N ARG A 111 9.21 5.90 15.42
CA ARG A 111 10.64 5.90 15.17
C ARG A 111 11.35 7.11 15.80
N GLY A 112 10.81 8.31 15.58
CA GLY A 112 11.39 9.55 16.08
C GLY A 112 11.42 9.63 17.61
N SER A 113 10.41 9.11 18.32
CA SER A 113 10.35 9.20 19.78
C SER A 113 11.35 8.29 20.49
N LYS A 114 11.71 7.12 19.94
CA LYS A 114 12.68 6.20 20.55
C LYS A 114 14.14 6.48 20.21
N GLU A 115 14.42 7.14 19.07
CA GLU A 115 15.78 7.61 18.76
C GLU A 115 16.27 8.64 19.79
N ILE A 116 15.37 9.39 20.44
CA ILE A 116 15.69 10.39 21.49
C ILE A 116 15.98 9.78 22.87
N PHE A 117 15.62 8.52 23.11
CA PHE A 117 15.87 7.83 24.40
C PHE A 117 17.10 6.91 24.35
N GLY A 118 17.86 6.94 23.24
CA GLY A 118 19.04 6.11 23.02
C GLY A 118 20.38 6.83 23.22
N ASP A 119 20.37 8.11 23.61
CA ASP A 119 21.55 8.93 23.94
C ASP A 119 21.73 9.09 25.46
#